data_AF-A0A447T7J8-F1
#
_entry.id   AF-A0A447T7J8-F1
#
_cell.length_a   1.000
_cell.length_b   1.000
_cell.length_c   1.000
_cell.angle_alpha   90.00
_cell.angle_beta   90.00
_cell.angle_gamma   90.00
#
_symmetry.space_group_name_H-M   'P 1'
#
loop_
_entity.id
_entity.type
_entity.pdbx_description
1 polymer ?
#
loop_
_entity_poly.entity_id
_entity_poly.type
_entity_poly.pdbx_seq_one_letter_code
_entity_poly.pdbx_strand_id
1 'polypeptide(L)'
;MVKSMARDPLILAMANPEPEILPPLVKEVRPDAIIGTGRSDFPNQVNNVLCFPFIFRGALDVGATTINEEMKLATVRAIADLAMAEQNDVVASAYGDQELSFGPEYVIPKPFDPRLIVKIAPAVAKAAMDSGVATRPIQDFDAYADQLAQFVYKTNLFMKPVFAQAKKDPKRVVMTEGEDERVLHATQEIVTQGLAKPILVGRPA
;
A
#
# COMPACT_ATOMS: atom_id res chain seq x y z
N MET A 1 -27.03 15.33 -15.09
CA MET A 1 -26.45 15.24 -13.73
C MET A 1 -24.95 15.52 -13.75
N VAL A 2 -24.11 14.71 -14.39
CA VAL A 2 -22.63 14.86 -14.36
C VAL A 2 -22.16 16.26 -14.80
N LYS A 3 -22.71 16.82 -15.89
CA LYS A 3 -22.40 18.16 -16.39
C LYS A 3 -22.54 19.29 -15.36
N SER A 4 -23.46 19.15 -14.39
CA SER A 4 -23.77 20.21 -13.41
C SER A 4 -23.06 20.06 -12.07
N MET A 5 -22.18 19.07 -11.89
CA MET A 5 -21.44 18.88 -10.64
C MET A 5 -20.41 20.00 -10.42
N ALA A 6 -19.90 20.16 -9.20
CA ALA A 6 -18.79 21.08 -8.91
C ALA A 6 -17.48 20.63 -9.58
N ARG A 7 -16.46 21.51 -9.60
CA ARG A 7 -15.11 21.23 -10.15
C ARG A 7 -14.46 20.00 -9.49
N ASP A 8 -13.70 19.23 -10.25
CA ASP A 8 -12.96 18.04 -9.83
C ASP A 8 -13.84 17.01 -9.07
N PRO A 9 -15.00 16.58 -9.62
CA PRO A 9 -15.96 15.77 -8.89
C PRO A 9 -15.47 14.33 -8.71
N LEU A 10 -15.64 13.77 -7.52
CA LEU A 10 -15.50 12.33 -7.27
C LEU A 10 -16.81 11.60 -7.63
N ILE A 11 -16.74 10.65 -8.55
CA ILE A 11 -17.89 9.87 -9.03
C ILE A 11 -17.59 8.39 -8.81
N LEU A 12 -18.43 7.72 -8.01
CA LEU A 12 -18.34 6.29 -7.72
C LEU A 12 -19.51 5.55 -8.40
N ALA A 13 -19.27 4.99 -9.58
CA ALA A 13 -20.26 4.20 -10.32
C ALA A 13 -20.00 2.70 -10.07
N MET A 14 -20.63 2.16 -9.03
CA MET A 14 -20.29 0.88 -8.39
C MET A 14 -21.17 -0.29 -8.83
N ALA A 15 -22.18 -0.06 -9.67
CA ALA A 15 -23.02 -1.13 -10.18
C ALA A 15 -22.19 -2.18 -10.96
N ASN A 16 -22.57 -3.45 -10.80
CA ASN A 16 -21.92 -4.58 -11.47
C ASN A 16 -22.98 -5.41 -12.22
N PRO A 17 -22.65 -5.99 -13.40
CA PRO A 17 -21.35 -5.89 -14.10
C PRO A 17 -21.18 -4.57 -14.87
N GLU A 18 -22.27 -3.82 -15.05
CA GLU A 18 -22.29 -2.55 -15.77
C GLU A 18 -22.48 -1.38 -14.79
N PRO A 19 -21.52 -0.43 -14.72
CA PRO A 19 -21.64 0.77 -13.92
C PRO A 19 -22.82 1.66 -14.34
N GLU A 20 -23.32 2.48 -13.43
CA GLU A 20 -24.42 3.44 -13.69
C GLU A 20 -24.10 4.41 -14.83
N ILE A 21 -22.82 4.73 -15.03
CA ILE A 21 -22.30 5.47 -16.17
C ILE A 21 -20.86 5.04 -16.44
N LEU A 22 -20.53 4.83 -17.72
CA LEU A 22 -19.18 4.43 -18.11
C LEU A 22 -18.19 5.61 -17.99
N PRO A 23 -16.95 5.39 -17.50
CA PRO A 23 -15.96 6.46 -17.36
C PRO A 23 -15.70 7.30 -18.63
N PRO A 24 -15.64 6.74 -19.86
CA PRO A 24 -15.51 7.55 -21.07
C PRO A 24 -16.63 8.58 -21.24
N LEU A 25 -17.89 8.20 -20.97
CA LEU A 25 -19.04 9.10 -21.09
C LEU A 25 -19.01 10.22 -20.03
N VAL A 26 -18.46 9.92 -18.85
CA VAL A 26 -18.22 10.95 -17.83
C VAL A 26 -17.15 11.92 -18.32
N LYS A 27 -16.02 11.43 -18.82
CA LYS A 27 -14.89 12.26 -19.29
C LYS A 27 -15.24 13.12 -20.50
N GLU A 28 -16.15 12.68 -21.38
CA GLU A 28 -16.68 13.51 -22.48
C GLU A 28 -17.31 14.82 -22.00
N VAL A 29 -17.94 14.80 -20.82
CA VAL A 29 -18.72 15.93 -20.31
C VAL A 29 -18.08 16.62 -19.11
N ARG A 30 -17.19 15.92 -18.40
CA ARG A 30 -16.42 16.35 -17.23
C ARG A 30 -15.03 15.70 -17.24
N PRO A 31 -14.09 16.24 -18.05
CA PRO A 31 -12.73 15.71 -18.14
C PRO A 31 -11.98 15.70 -16.80
N ASP A 32 -12.36 16.62 -15.90
CA ASP A 32 -11.80 16.81 -14.56
C ASP A 32 -12.31 15.82 -13.50
N ALA A 33 -13.26 14.95 -13.84
CA ALA A 33 -13.82 13.99 -12.89
C ALA A 33 -12.80 12.94 -12.44
N ILE A 34 -12.77 12.66 -11.14
CA ILE A 34 -12.11 11.50 -10.53
C ILE A 34 -13.16 10.39 -10.48
N ILE A 35 -12.92 9.27 -11.14
CA ILE A 35 -13.95 8.25 -11.37
C ILE A 35 -13.46 6.93 -10.80
N GLY A 36 -14.29 6.28 -9.99
CA GLY A 36 -14.09 4.91 -9.54
C GLY A 36 -15.22 4.01 -10.03
N THR A 37 -14.89 2.75 -10.36
CA THR A 37 -15.88 1.71 -10.72
C THR A 37 -15.55 0.38 -10.04
N GLY A 38 -16.47 -0.59 -10.08
CA GLY A 38 -16.18 -1.98 -9.66
C GLY A 38 -15.32 -2.76 -10.67
N ARG A 39 -15.21 -2.28 -11.90
CA ARG A 39 -14.56 -2.97 -13.01
C ARG A 39 -13.04 -2.77 -13.01
N SER A 40 -12.30 -3.80 -13.37
CA SER A 40 -10.83 -3.80 -13.38
C SER A 40 -10.21 -3.17 -14.64
N ASP A 41 -10.98 -2.98 -15.70
CA ASP A 41 -10.53 -2.36 -16.95
C ASP A 41 -10.55 -0.82 -16.92
N PHE A 42 -10.95 -0.22 -15.79
CA PHE A 42 -10.90 1.22 -15.56
C PHE A 42 -9.98 1.59 -14.39
N PRO A 43 -9.45 2.82 -14.36
CA PRO A 43 -8.76 3.37 -13.19
C PRO A 43 -9.61 3.34 -11.92
N ASN A 44 -8.95 3.45 -10.76
CA ASN A 44 -9.58 3.50 -9.44
C ASN A 44 -10.62 2.39 -9.19
N GLN A 45 -10.25 1.13 -9.45
CA GLN A 45 -11.12 0.00 -9.17
C GLN A 45 -11.41 -0.09 -7.67
N VAL A 46 -12.69 0.03 -7.30
CA VAL A 46 -13.17 -0.17 -5.93
C VAL A 46 -13.63 -1.62 -5.81
N ASN A 47 -12.86 -2.43 -5.08
CA ASN A 47 -13.14 -3.85 -4.92
C ASN A 47 -12.89 -4.32 -3.49
N ASN A 48 -13.81 -5.13 -2.97
CA ASN A 48 -13.77 -5.68 -1.62
C ASN A 48 -12.50 -6.52 -1.33
N VAL A 49 -11.83 -7.03 -2.37
CA VAL A 49 -10.54 -7.73 -2.26
C VAL A 49 -9.45 -6.90 -1.58
N LEU A 50 -9.56 -5.57 -1.63
CA LEU A 50 -8.68 -4.65 -0.91
C LEU A 50 -8.88 -4.67 0.61
N CYS A 51 -10.00 -5.22 1.08
CA CYS A 51 -10.42 -5.15 2.49
C CYS A 51 -10.45 -6.53 3.13
N PHE A 52 -11.30 -7.45 2.64
CA PHE A 52 -11.67 -8.63 3.41
C PHE A 52 -10.49 -9.55 3.77
N PRO A 53 -9.50 -9.86 2.88
CA PRO A 53 -8.43 -10.78 3.23
C PRO A 53 -7.63 -10.29 4.43
N PHE A 54 -7.41 -8.98 4.49
CA PHE A 54 -6.53 -8.34 5.47
C PHE A 54 -7.26 -8.01 6.77
N ILE A 55 -8.54 -7.64 6.68
CA ILE A 55 -9.42 -7.53 7.86
C ILE A 55 -9.46 -8.88 8.57
N PHE A 56 -9.74 -9.96 7.85
CA PHE A 56 -9.77 -11.30 8.44
C PHE A 56 -8.40 -11.71 8.99
N ARG A 57 -7.30 -11.44 8.27
CA ARG A 57 -5.96 -11.76 8.77
C ARG A 57 -5.68 -11.10 10.13
N GLY A 58 -5.84 -9.78 10.23
CA GLY A 58 -5.60 -9.04 11.47
C GLY A 58 -6.54 -9.49 12.60
N ALA A 59 -7.83 -9.66 12.30
CA ALA A 59 -8.82 -10.12 13.26
C ALA A 59 -8.50 -11.52 13.82
N LEU A 60 -8.15 -12.48 12.94
CA LEU A 60 -7.84 -13.85 13.33
C LEU A 60 -6.51 -13.93 14.10
N ASP A 61 -5.54 -13.07 13.78
CA ASP A 61 -4.23 -13.04 14.44
C ASP A 61 -4.30 -12.58 15.90
N VAL A 62 -5.26 -11.71 16.22
CA VAL A 62 -5.51 -11.30 17.61
C VAL A 62 -6.68 -12.04 18.28
N GLY A 63 -7.28 -13.00 17.59
CA GLY A 63 -8.46 -13.71 18.07
C GLY A 63 -9.63 -12.77 18.39
N ALA A 64 -9.90 -11.80 17.51
CA ALA A 64 -11.00 -10.86 17.68
C ALA A 64 -12.34 -11.61 17.76
N THR A 65 -13.17 -11.27 18.75
CA THR A 65 -14.50 -11.89 18.95
C THR A 65 -15.54 -11.37 17.95
N THR A 66 -15.29 -10.21 17.33
CA THR A 66 -16.15 -9.58 16.33
C THR A 66 -15.33 -8.66 15.42
N ILE A 67 -15.90 -8.31 14.26
CA ILE A 67 -15.40 -7.22 13.41
C ILE A 67 -16.23 -5.96 13.71
N ASN A 68 -15.62 -4.94 14.31
CA ASN A 68 -16.30 -3.70 14.70
C ASN A 68 -15.97 -2.52 13.77
N GLU A 69 -16.54 -1.35 14.08
CA GLU A 69 -16.36 -0.13 13.29
C GLU A 69 -14.93 0.43 13.38
N GLU A 70 -14.27 0.27 14.51
CA GLU A 70 -12.87 0.67 14.72
C GLU A 70 -11.94 -0.07 13.75
N MET A 71 -12.15 -1.37 13.56
CA MET A 71 -11.40 -2.19 12.60
C MET A 71 -11.68 -1.77 11.15
N LYS A 72 -12.94 -1.45 10.81
CA LYS A 72 -13.29 -0.95 9.47
C LYS A 72 -12.63 0.40 9.19
N LEU A 73 -12.68 1.31 10.16
CA LEU A 73 -12.04 2.63 10.06
C LEU A 73 -10.52 2.52 9.93
N ALA A 74 -9.89 1.63 10.70
CA ALA A 74 -8.45 1.35 10.59
C ALA A 74 -8.08 0.80 9.20
N THR A 75 -8.94 -0.04 8.62
CA THR A 75 -8.77 -0.55 7.24
C THR A 75 -8.81 0.59 6.22
N VAL A 76 -9.82 1.47 6.31
CA VAL A 76 -9.96 2.62 5.40
C VAL A 76 -8.73 3.52 5.46
N ARG A 77 -8.26 3.84 6.67
CA ARG A 77 -7.05 4.67 6.87
C ARG A 77 -5.81 3.99 6.29
N ALA A 78 -5.60 2.70 6.57
CA ALA A 78 -4.45 1.97 6.05
C ALA A 78 -4.44 1.88 4.51
N ILE A 79 -5.61 1.73 3.87
CA ILE A 79 -5.73 1.76 2.40
C ILE A 79 -5.40 3.15 1.85
N ALA A 80 -5.93 4.21 2.47
CA ALA A 80 -5.68 5.58 2.04
C ALA A 80 -4.19 5.96 2.20
N ASP A 81 -3.59 5.64 3.35
CA ASP A 81 -2.16 5.87 3.60
C ASP A 81 -1.30 5.11 2.59
N LEU A 82 -1.70 3.89 2.20
CA LEU A 82 -0.98 3.11 1.19
C LEU A 82 -1.09 3.72 -0.21
N ALA A 83 -2.25 4.28 -0.57
CA ALA A 83 -2.42 4.96 -1.85
C ALA A 83 -1.57 6.23 -1.96
N MET A 84 -1.37 6.93 -0.84
CA MET A 84 -0.58 8.16 -0.76
C MET A 84 0.93 7.93 -0.53
N ALA A 85 1.32 6.72 -0.14
CA ALA A 85 2.72 6.39 0.11
C ALA A 85 3.54 6.33 -1.19
N GLU A 86 4.78 6.84 -1.13
CA GLU A 86 5.74 6.72 -2.22
C GLU A 86 5.92 5.26 -2.66
N GLN A 87 6.16 5.08 -3.96
CA GLN A 87 6.37 3.77 -4.52
C GLN A 87 7.71 3.19 -4.05
N ASN A 88 7.75 1.87 -3.88
CA ASN A 88 8.98 1.10 -3.72
C ASN A 88 9.07 0.18 -4.94
N ASP A 89 10.29 -0.13 -5.42
CA ASP A 89 10.59 -0.96 -6.61
C ASP A 89 9.74 -2.24 -6.72
N VAL A 90 9.33 -2.75 -5.55
CA VAL A 90 8.49 -3.93 -5.40
C VAL A 90 7.09 -3.79 -6.05
N VAL A 91 6.49 -2.60 -6.05
CA VAL A 91 5.19 -2.36 -6.71
C VAL A 91 5.35 -2.28 -8.23
N ALA A 92 6.43 -1.64 -8.70
CA ALA A 92 6.75 -1.49 -10.12
C ALA A 92 6.96 -2.86 -10.78
N SER A 93 7.67 -3.79 -10.12
CA SER A 93 7.88 -5.14 -10.65
C SER A 93 6.60 -5.99 -10.80
N ALA A 94 5.55 -5.72 -10.00
CA ALA A 94 4.30 -6.49 -10.02
C ALA A 94 3.29 -5.98 -11.07
N TYR A 95 3.39 -4.70 -11.46
CA TYR A 95 2.44 -4.06 -12.36
C TYR A 95 3.06 -3.47 -13.65
N GLY A 96 4.37 -3.68 -13.87
CA GLY A 96 5.12 -3.17 -15.03
C GLY A 96 5.55 -1.72 -14.86
N ASP A 97 6.14 -1.12 -15.90
CA ASP A 97 6.66 0.26 -15.95
C ASP A 97 5.59 1.37 -15.82
N GLN A 98 4.43 1.10 -15.20
CA GLN A 98 3.45 2.13 -14.87
C GLN A 98 3.86 2.82 -13.57
N GLU A 99 4.28 4.08 -13.67
CA GLU A 99 4.33 4.99 -12.54
C GLU A 99 2.92 5.11 -11.92
N LEU A 100 2.69 4.46 -10.78
CA LEU A 100 1.45 4.60 -10.02
C LEU A 100 1.69 5.66 -8.93
N SER A 101 1.54 6.92 -9.30
CA SER A 101 1.59 8.04 -8.37
C SER A 101 0.17 8.40 -7.90
N PHE A 102 0.04 8.82 -6.64
CA PHE A 102 -1.25 9.29 -6.11
C PHE A 102 -1.78 10.44 -6.96
N GLY A 103 -2.98 10.29 -7.52
CA GLY A 103 -3.56 11.26 -8.43
C GLY A 103 -4.95 10.87 -8.94
N PRO A 104 -5.55 11.66 -9.85
CA PRO A 104 -6.94 11.45 -10.32
C PRO A 104 -7.24 10.05 -10.86
N GLU A 105 -6.24 9.36 -11.42
CA GLU A 105 -6.37 8.01 -11.99
C GLU A 105 -5.80 6.91 -11.04
N TYR A 106 -5.32 7.29 -9.86
CA TYR A 106 -4.83 6.39 -8.81
C TYR A 106 -5.08 7.00 -7.42
N VAL A 107 -6.31 6.84 -6.91
CA VAL A 107 -6.70 7.23 -5.54
C VAL A 107 -6.89 6.04 -4.60
N ILE A 108 -6.80 4.82 -5.13
CA ILE A 108 -6.97 3.56 -4.40
C ILE A 108 -5.93 2.54 -4.89
N PRO A 109 -5.30 1.77 -3.99
CA PRO A 109 -4.28 0.79 -4.38
C PRO A 109 -4.85 -0.31 -5.27
N LYS A 110 -3.99 -0.98 -6.03
CA LYS A 110 -4.40 -2.13 -6.86
C LYS A 110 -4.67 -3.37 -5.99
N PRO A 111 -5.64 -4.23 -6.36
CA PRO A 111 -6.04 -5.44 -5.62
C PRO A 111 -4.92 -6.38 -5.13
N PHE A 112 -3.82 -6.47 -5.86
CA PHE A 112 -2.70 -7.38 -5.55
C PHE A 112 -1.44 -6.63 -5.12
N ASP A 113 -1.58 -5.39 -4.65
CA ASP A 113 -0.44 -4.66 -4.08
C ASP A 113 0.11 -5.46 -2.87
N PRO A 114 1.36 -5.94 -2.93
CA PRO A 114 1.95 -6.79 -1.89
C PRO A 114 2.03 -6.09 -0.53
N ARG A 115 1.97 -4.75 -0.50
CA ARG A 115 2.00 -3.94 0.72
C ARG A 115 0.68 -3.98 1.49
N LEU A 116 -0.42 -4.42 0.89
CA LEU A 116 -1.75 -4.43 1.53
C LEU A 116 -1.76 -5.25 2.82
N ILE A 117 -1.21 -6.47 2.81
CA ILE A 117 -1.23 -7.34 3.99
C ILE A 117 -0.39 -6.77 5.13
N VAL A 118 0.80 -6.24 4.83
CA VAL A 118 1.72 -5.70 5.84
C VAL A 118 1.27 -4.36 6.40
N LYS A 119 0.34 -3.65 5.75
CA LYS A 119 -0.23 -2.39 6.27
C LYS A 119 -1.59 -2.58 6.93
N ILE A 120 -2.51 -3.30 6.28
CA ILE A 120 -3.90 -3.38 6.73
C ILE A 120 -4.05 -4.37 7.90
N ALA A 121 -3.43 -5.55 7.83
CA ALA A 121 -3.61 -6.55 8.89
C ALA A 121 -3.09 -6.07 10.26
N PRO A 122 -1.91 -5.42 10.37
CA PRO A 122 -1.48 -4.78 11.62
C PRO A 122 -2.40 -3.67 12.10
N ALA A 123 -2.89 -2.82 11.20
CA ALA A 123 -3.82 -1.75 11.57
C ALA A 123 -5.13 -2.31 12.17
N VAL A 124 -5.66 -3.38 11.56
CA VAL A 124 -6.87 -4.06 12.03
C VAL A 124 -6.63 -4.79 13.35
N ALA A 125 -5.51 -5.51 13.48
CA ALA A 125 -5.12 -6.18 14.71
C ALA A 125 -5.00 -5.19 15.88
N LYS A 126 -4.35 -4.05 15.65
CA LYS A 126 -4.23 -2.97 16.64
C LYS A 126 -5.60 -2.41 17.01
N ALA A 127 -6.46 -2.13 16.03
CA ALA A 127 -7.80 -1.61 16.29
C ALA A 127 -8.65 -2.58 17.13
N ALA A 128 -8.57 -3.89 16.85
CA ALA A 128 -9.26 -4.92 17.63
C ALA A 128 -8.74 -5.02 19.08
N MET A 129 -7.43 -4.83 19.28
CA MET A 129 -6.83 -4.77 20.61
C MET A 129 -7.27 -3.52 21.36
N ASP A 130 -7.17 -2.35 20.73
CA ASP A 130 -7.52 -1.05 21.32
C ASP A 130 -9.01 -0.99 21.71
N SER A 131 -9.89 -1.62 20.92
CA SER A 131 -11.32 -1.71 21.21
C SER A 131 -11.71 -2.83 22.18
N GLY A 132 -10.74 -3.62 22.66
CA GLY A 132 -10.97 -4.68 23.66
C GLY A 132 -11.68 -5.94 23.13
N VAL A 133 -11.77 -6.15 21.82
CA VAL A 133 -12.39 -7.36 21.24
C VAL A 133 -11.37 -8.47 20.98
N ALA A 134 -10.08 -8.18 21.07
CA ALA A 134 -8.99 -9.13 20.92
C ALA A 134 -8.84 -10.05 22.15
N THR A 135 -8.73 -11.37 21.92
CA THR A 135 -8.48 -12.36 22.98
C THR A 135 -7.02 -12.81 23.07
N ARG A 136 -6.23 -12.53 22.03
CA ARG A 136 -4.81 -12.92 21.92
C ARG A 136 -3.98 -11.73 21.41
N PRO A 137 -3.72 -10.71 22.25
CA PRO A 137 -3.04 -9.48 21.83
C PRO A 137 -1.62 -9.75 21.31
N ILE A 138 -1.22 -9.01 20.28
CA ILE A 138 0.15 -9.01 19.76
C ILE A 138 1.00 -8.06 20.61
N GLN A 139 2.14 -8.54 21.09
CA GLN A 139 3.06 -7.75 21.92
C GLN A 139 4.12 -7.02 21.09
N ASP A 140 4.60 -7.67 20.02
CA ASP A 140 5.65 -7.15 19.15
C ASP A 140 5.09 -7.00 17.73
N PHE A 141 4.72 -5.76 17.38
CA PHE A 141 4.18 -5.44 16.07
C PHE A 141 5.23 -5.46 14.97
N ASP A 142 6.51 -5.25 15.30
CA ASP A 142 7.60 -5.31 14.32
C ASP A 142 7.82 -6.77 13.90
N ALA A 143 7.87 -7.69 14.85
CA ALA A 143 7.95 -9.13 14.57
C ALA A 143 6.72 -9.65 13.80
N TYR A 144 5.53 -9.12 14.12
CA TYR A 144 4.31 -9.47 13.40
C TYR A 144 4.32 -8.99 11.95
N ALA A 145 4.69 -7.73 11.70
CA ALA A 145 4.83 -7.20 10.35
C ALA A 145 5.86 -7.98 9.53
N ASP A 146 6.99 -8.33 10.15
CA ASP A 146 8.03 -9.19 9.57
C ASP A 146 7.48 -10.56 9.15
N GLN A 147 6.66 -11.19 9.99
CA GLN A 147 6.02 -12.48 9.69
C GLN A 147 5.05 -12.34 8.51
N LEU A 148 4.24 -11.28 8.45
CA LEU A 148 3.35 -11.02 7.34
C LEU A 148 4.11 -10.80 6.02
N ALA A 149 5.23 -10.08 6.07
CA ALA A 149 6.08 -9.84 4.90
C ALA A 149 6.65 -11.14 4.31
N GLN A 150 6.89 -12.16 5.12
CA GLN A 150 7.38 -13.47 4.64
C GLN A 150 6.36 -14.22 3.76
N PHE A 151 5.06 -14.00 3.94
CA PHE A 151 4.03 -14.62 3.08
C PHE A 151 4.05 -14.06 1.66
N VAL A 152 4.53 -12.83 1.50
CA VAL A 152 4.53 -12.09 0.24
C VAL A 152 5.86 -12.22 -0.48
N TYR A 153 6.96 -12.15 0.26
CA TYR A 153 8.32 -12.14 -0.29
C TYR A 153 9.05 -13.43 0.05
N LYS A 154 8.77 -14.51 -0.69
CA LYS A 154 9.54 -15.76 -0.59
C LYS A 154 11.05 -15.54 -0.77
N THR A 155 11.45 -14.52 -1.52
CA THR A 155 12.84 -14.12 -1.76
C THR A 155 13.51 -13.46 -0.54
N ASN A 156 12.76 -12.79 0.35
CA ASN A 156 13.33 -12.08 1.52
C ASN A 156 13.83 -13.01 2.63
N LEU A 157 13.38 -14.27 2.68
CA LEU A 157 13.86 -15.25 3.66
C LEU A 157 15.37 -15.51 3.54
N PHE A 158 15.92 -15.44 2.34
CA PHE A 158 17.36 -15.64 2.12
C PHE A 158 18.21 -14.43 2.55
N MET A 159 17.70 -13.21 2.35
CA MET A 159 18.42 -11.97 2.69
C MET A 159 18.25 -11.53 4.15
N LYS A 160 17.23 -12.05 4.87
CA LYS A 160 16.95 -11.67 6.27
C LYS A 160 18.17 -11.81 7.21
N PRO A 161 18.95 -12.91 7.17
CA PRO A 161 20.16 -13.02 7.99
C PRO A 161 21.22 -11.97 7.65
N VAL A 162 21.34 -11.61 6.37
CA VAL A 162 22.30 -10.61 5.87
C VAL A 162 21.92 -9.22 6.38
N PHE A 163 20.65 -8.84 6.26
CA PHE A 163 20.15 -7.55 6.77
C PHE A 163 20.25 -7.46 8.29
N ALA A 164 19.92 -8.53 9.02
CA ALA A 164 20.06 -8.57 10.48
C ALA A 164 21.53 -8.38 10.92
N GLN A 165 22.48 -8.94 10.15
CA GLN A 165 23.90 -8.75 10.42
C GLN A 165 24.36 -7.32 10.06
N ALA A 166 23.86 -6.76 8.97
CA ALA A 166 24.18 -5.39 8.55
C ALA A 166 23.73 -4.34 9.59
N LYS A 167 22.52 -4.49 10.18
CA LYS A 167 22.01 -3.60 11.23
C LYS A 167 22.87 -3.58 12.50
N LYS A 168 23.56 -4.68 12.83
CA LYS A 168 24.42 -4.77 14.03
C LYS A 168 25.71 -3.95 13.89
N ASP A 169 26.22 -3.79 12.68
CA ASP A 169 27.45 -3.05 12.41
C ASP A 169 27.33 -2.29 11.07
N PRO A 170 26.55 -1.19 11.02
CA PRO A 170 26.26 -0.48 9.79
C PRO A 170 27.52 0.12 9.16
N LYS A 171 27.89 -0.37 7.97
CA LYS A 171 29.06 0.10 7.22
C LYS A 171 28.75 1.31 6.35
N ARG A 172 29.80 2.04 5.96
CA ARG A 172 29.68 3.07 4.92
C ARG A 172 29.66 2.39 3.56
N VAL A 173 28.68 2.73 2.72
CA VAL A 173 28.51 2.15 1.38
C VAL A 173 28.49 3.29 0.37
N VAL A 174 29.33 3.23 -0.65
CA VAL A 174 29.35 4.24 -1.71
C VAL A 174 28.43 3.77 -2.83
N MET A 175 27.45 4.61 -3.17
CA MET A 175 26.49 4.39 -4.26
C MET A 175 26.92 5.30 -5.42
N THR A 176 27.45 4.70 -6.49
CA THR A 176 28.14 5.44 -7.57
C THR A 176 27.21 6.09 -8.60
N GLU A 177 25.95 5.67 -8.65
CA GLU A 177 24.93 6.19 -9.56
C GLU A 177 23.90 7.02 -8.78
N GLY A 178 24.35 8.05 -8.06
CA GLY A 178 23.52 8.81 -7.12
C GLY A 178 22.39 9.65 -7.73
N GLU A 179 22.23 9.58 -9.05
CA GLU A 179 21.14 10.21 -9.82
C GLU A 179 20.16 9.19 -10.40
N ASP A 180 20.48 7.89 -10.35
CA ASP A 180 19.59 6.83 -10.81
C ASP A 180 18.49 6.61 -9.76
N GLU A 181 17.22 6.68 -10.18
CA GLU A 181 16.07 6.55 -9.28
C GLU A 181 16.09 5.24 -8.48
N ARG A 182 16.55 4.13 -9.08
CA ARG A 182 16.64 2.85 -8.38
C ARG A 182 17.69 2.88 -7.27
N VAL A 183 18.79 3.61 -7.50
CA VAL A 183 19.84 3.81 -6.50
C VAL A 183 19.40 4.76 -5.39
N LEU A 184 18.60 5.77 -5.72
CA LEU A 184 17.97 6.66 -4.75
C LEU A 184 16.95 5.91 -3.89
N HIS A 185 16.08 5.09 -4.47
CA HIS A 185 15.16 4.22 -3.75
C HIS A 185 15.87 3.20 -2.86
N ALA A 186 16.88 2.50 -3.40
CA ALA A 186 17.69 1.59 -2.60
C ALA A 186 18.38 2.31 -1.43
N THR A 187 18.84 3.54 -1.65
CA THR A 187 19.43 4.37 -0.59
C THR A 187 18.42 4.75 0.48
N GLN A 188 17.20 5.15 0.09
CA GLN A 188 16.10 5.41 1.01
C GLN A 188 15.78 4.18 1.86
N GLU A 189 15.73 2.99 1.26
CA GLU A 189 15.45 1.73 1.97
C GLU A 189 16.58 1.39 2.96
N ILE A 190 17.84 1.53 2.53
CA ILE A 190 19.03 1.32 3.38
C ILE A 190 19.00 2.23 4.61
N VAL A 191 18.64 3.51 4.43
CA VAL A 191 18.53 4.49 5.52
C VAL A 191 17.34 4.17 6.42
N THR A 192 16.15 3.96 5.84
CA THR A 192 14.90 3.70 6.57
C THR A 192 15.00 2.45 7.44
N GLN A 193 15.62 1.38 6.92
CA GLN A 193 15.82 0.15 7.66
C GLN A 193 17.06 0.15 8.58
N GLY A 194 17.92 1.16 8.51
CA GLY A 194 19.15 1.25 9.30
C GLY A 194 20.22 0.22 8.91
N LEU A 195 20.31 -0.16 7.63
CA LEU A 195 21.20 -1.23 7.16
C LEU A 195 22.66 -0.77 7.00
N ALA A 196 22.87 0.48 6.57
CA ALA A 196 24.19 1.03 6.28
C ALA A 196 24.16 2.57 6.32
N LYS A 197 25.33 3.19 6.12
CA LYS A 197 25.51 4.65 5.98
C LYS A 197 25.87 4.96 4.52
N PRO A 198 24.88 5.13 3.63
CA PRO A 198 25.14 5.33 2.21
C PRO A 198 25.76 6.70 1.93
N ILE A 199 26.62 6.75 0.91
CA ILE A 199 27.21 7.96 0.35
C ILE A 199 26.84 7.95 -1.12
N LEU A 200 25.95 8.87 -1.53
CA LEU A 200 25.56 9.04 -2.92
C LEU A 200 26.61 9.87 -3.65
N VAL A 201 27.05 9.39 -4.80
CA VAL A 201 27.93 10.11 -5.72
C VAL A 201 27.11 10.46 -6.96
N GLY A 202 26.81 11.75 -7.13
CA GLY A 202 26.20 12.29 -8.35
C GLY A 202 27.25 12.87 -9.29
N ARG A 203 26.83 13.30 -10.49
CA ARG A 203 27.72 14.02 -11.39
C ARG A 203 28.02 15.42 -10.82
N PRO A 204 29.21 15.99 -11.11
CA PRO A 204 29.47 17.39 -10.78
C PRO A 204 28.45 18.29 -11.47
N ALA A 205 27.96 19.30 -10.75
CA ALA A 205 27.09 20.34 -11.30
C ALA A 205 27.80 21.17 -12.39
#